data_AF-A0A848EPM7-F1
#
_entry.id   AF-A0A848EPM7-F1
#
_cell.length_a   1.000
_cell.length_b   1.000
_cell.length_c   1.000
_cell.angle_alpha   90.00
_cell.angle_beta   90.00
_cell.angle_gamma   90.00
#
_symmetry.space_group_name_H-M   'P 1'
#
loop_
_entity.id
_entity.type
_entity.pdbx_description
1 polymer ?
#
loop_
_entity_poly.entity_id
_entity_poly.type
_entity_poly.pdbx_seq_one_letter_code
_entity_poly.pdbx_strand_id
1 'polypeptide(L)'
;MIRGGLSMKKQLLLLIAACLLSSSGFACEEGRPQAVRLLSDEAQQIHVFTKHWQIIHPLDGAPLQEFAVTDLDGNGLLEILSRTPADKGAPLVYEVTPARDGLQPKSKQWYYRHALRQHIAWFTMHPETAAAPWLGRTDTVEMMLQDSYDIYAGRKEAFG
;
A
#
# COMPACT_ATOMS: atom_id res chain seq x y z
N MET A 1 12.14 59.08 -33.76
CA MET A 1 12.50 59.63 -32.43
C MET A 1 11.21 59.67 -31.62
N ILE A 2 11.02 59.04 -30.47
CA ILE A 2 11.88 58.92 -29.28
C ILE A 2 11.67 57.52 -28.63
N ARG A 3 12.78 56.99 -28.09
CA ARG A 3 12.89 55.76 -27.29
C ARG A 3 12.14 55.88 -25.97
N GLY A 4 11.45 54.83 -25.54
CA GLY A 4 10.89 54.69 -24.19
C GLY A 4 11.25 53.33 -23.60
N GLY A 5 12.52 53.15 -23.23
CA GLY A 5 12.99 51.94 -22.57
C GLY A 5 12.30 51.76 -21.21
N LEU A 6 11.54 50.68 -21.07
CA LEU A 6 11.03 50.24 -19.77
C LEU A 6 12.24 49.92 -18.89
N SER A 7 12.41 50.70 -17.83
CA SER A 7 13.49 50.54 -16.86
C SER A 7 13.49 49.14 -16.25
N MET A 8 14.62 48.44 -16.34
CA MET A 8 14.85 47.08 -15.83
C MET A 8 14.46 46.90 -14.34
N LYS A 9 14.46 47.99 -13.56
CA LYS A 9 13.98 48.02 -12.17
C LYS A 9 12.46 47.80 -12.04
N LYS A 10 11.65 48.27 -13.01
CA LYS A 10 10.18 48.09 -13.00
C LYS A 10 9.78 46.64 -13.32
N GLN A 11 10.55 45.96 -14.18
CA GLN A 11 10.32 44.53 -14.47
C GLN A 11 10.75 43.64 -13.29
N LEU A 12 11.85 43.97 -12.60
CA LEU A 12 12.31 43.21 -11.43
C LEU A 12 11.35 43.32 -10.23
N LEU A 13 10.75 44.51 -10.00
CA LEU A 13 9.75 44.71 -8.95
C LEU A 13 8.44 43.94 -9.21
N LEU A 14 8.05 43.76 -10.47
CA LEU A 14 6.86 42.97 -10.84
C LEU A 14 7.07 41.45 -10.66
N LEU A 15 8.30 40.94 -10.80
CA LEU A 15 8.63 39.53 -10.55
C LEU A 15 8.69 39.19 -9.05
N ILE A 16 9.17 40.10 -8.20
CA ILE A 16 9.21 39.88 -6.74
C ILE A 16 7.79 39.90 -6.13
N ALA A 17 6.88 40.72 -6.66
CA ALA A 17 5.48 40.75 -6.21
C ALA A 17 4.70 39.47 -6.59
N ALA A 18 5.04 38.82 -7.71
CA ALA A 18 4.41 37.57 -8.12
C ALA A 18 4.93 36.34 -7.33
N CYS A 19 6.16 36.40 -6.80
CA CYS A 19 6.73 35.33 -5.96
C CYS A 19 6.27 35.37 -4.49
N LEU A 20 5.64 36.45 -4.03
CA LEU A 20 5.21 36.62 -2.63
C LEU A 20 3.72 36.31 -2.39
N LEU A 21 2.96 35.92 -3.42
CA LEU A 21 1.55 35.52 -3.32
C LEU A 21 1.34 33.98 -3.29
N SER A 22 2.39 33.20 -3.06
CA SER A 22 2.30 31.73 -2.93
C SER A 22 3.09 31.22 -1.74
N SER A 23 2.79 31.74 -0.56
CA SER A 23 3.19 31.11 0.70
C SER A 23 2.44 31.72 1.87
N SER A 24 1.27 31.16 2.19
CA SER A 24 0.76 31.00 3.58
C SER A 24 -0.70 30.58 3.54
N GLY A 25 -0.90 29.28 3.57
CA GLY A 25 -2.21 28.65 3.73
C GLY A 25 -2.07 27.23 4.26
N PHE A 26 -1.08 26.96 5.11
CA PHE A 26 -1.16 25.81 6.01
C PHE A 26 -2.18 26.16 7.08
N ALA A 27 -3.46 26.09 6.71
CA ALA A 27 -4.50 25.89 7.68
C ALA A 27 -4.33 24.44 8.18
N CYS A 28 -4.00 24.34 9.46
CA CYS A 28 -4.12 23.16 10.27
C CYS A 28 -5.58 22.67 10.19
N GLU A 29 -5.92 21.87 9.18
CA GLU A 29 -7.13 21.05 9.23
C GLU A 29 -6.83 19.87 10.15
N GLU A 30 -7.41 19.95 11.34
CA GLU A 30 -7.59 18.81 12.23
C GLU A 30 -8.10 17.61 11.42
N GLY A 31 -7.34 16.52 11.48
CA GLY A 31 -7.48 15.34 10.63
C GLY A 31 -8.88 14.76 10.66
N ARG A 32 -9.66 15.06 9.61
CA ARG A 32 -10.57 14.07 9.06
C ARG A 32 -9.70 12.98 8.42
N PRO A 33 -9.98 11.68 8.64
CA PRO A 33 -9.36 10.65 7.83
C PRO A 33 -9.73 10.97 6.38
N GLN A 34 -8.76 11.43 5.59
CA GLN A 34 -8.93 11.43 4.15
C GLN A 34 -9.14 9.97 3.81
N ALA A 35 -10.37 9.62 3.42
CA ALA A 35 -10.65 8.35 2.78
C ALA A 35 -9.53 8.16 1.75
N VAL A 36 -8.68 7.16 1.98
CA VAL A 36 -7.51 6.87 1.16
C VAL A 36 -8.01 6.82 -0.27
N ARG A 37 -7.73 7.85 -1.07
CA ARG A 37 -8.04 7.80 -2.48
C ARG A 37 -7.22 6.62 -2.99
N LEU A 38 -7.89 5.58 -3.46
CA LEU A 38 -7.30 4.41 -4.11
C LEU A 38 -6.72 4.85 -5.47
N LEU A 39 -5.69 5.69 -5.45
CA LEU A 39 -5.15 6.43 -6.59
C LEU A 39 -4.37 5.55 -7.55
N SER A 40 -3.93 4.38 -7.10
CA SER A 40 -3.22 3.40 -7.89
C SER A 40 -3.97 2.07 -7.96
N ASP A 41 -3.66 1.30 -9.00
CA ASP A 41 -4.26 -0.03 -9.20
C ASP A 41 -3.90 -0.97 -8.05
N GLU A 42 -2.69 -0.90 -7.49
CA GLU A 42 -2.31 -1.68 -6.32
C GLU A 42 -3.10 -1.28 -5.07
N ALA A 43 -3.34 0.02 -4.84
CA ALA A 43 -4.10 0.48 -3.68
C ALA A 43 -5.55 -0.04 -3.74
N GLN A 44 -6.16 -0.04 -4.93
CA GLN A 44 -7.50 -0.62 -5.14
C GLN A 44 -7.54 -2.11 -4.83
N GLN A 45 -6.51 -2.85 -5.24
CA GLN A 45 -6.40 -4.29 -4.98
C GLN A 45 -6.15 -4.58 -3.50
N ILE A 46 -5.32 -3.79 -2.82
CA ILE A 46 -5.10 -3.88 -1.38
C ILE A 46 -6.40 -3.66 -0.59
N HIS A 47 -7.23 -2.73 -1.04
CA HIS A 47 -8.57 -2.51 -0.46
C HIS A 47 -9.51 -3.72 -0.66
N VAL A 48 -9.29 -4.58 -1.66
CA VAL A 48 -10.02 -5.85 -1.80
C VAL A 48 -9.61 -6.83 -0.69
N PHE A 49 -8.31 -6.94 -0.38
CA PHE A 49 -7.86 -7.81 0.70
C PHE A 49 -8.48 -7.43 2.05
N THR A 50 -8.61 -6.14 2.35
CA THR A 50 -9.20 -5.69 3.63
C THR A 50 -10.69 -5.99 3.74
N LYS A 51 -11.44 -5.94 2.63
CA LYS A 51 -12.85 -6.40 2.59
C LYS A 51 -13.00 -7.89 2.90
N HIS A 52 -12.03 -8.69 2.49
CA HIS A 52 -12.03 -10.15 2.62
C HIS A 52 -11.10 -10.65 3.73
N TRP A 53 -10.74 -9.78 4.68
CA TRP A 53 -9.72 -10.06 5.69
C TRP A 53 -10.00 -11.32 6.52
N GLN A 54 -11.28 -11.61 6.81
CA GLN A 54 -11.69 -12.81 7.56
C GLN A 54 -11.40 -14.13 6.81
N ILE A 55 -11.27 -14.09 5.48
CA ILE A 55 -10.90 -15.25 4.66
C ILE A 55 -9.38 -15.48 4.73
N ILE A 56 -8.62 -14.39 4.74
CA ILE A 56 -7.15 -14.38 4.80
C ILE A 56 -6.66 -14.72 6.22
N HIS A 57 -7.41 -14.28 7.23
CA HIS A 57 -7.22 -14.50 8.65
C HIS A 57 -8.42 -15.27 9.23
N PRO A 58 -8.50 -16.59 9.04
CA PRO A 58 -9.58 -17.38 9.63
C PRO A 58 -9.53 -17.28 11.16
N LEU A 59 -10.66 -16.88 11.74
CA LEU A 59 -10.88 -16.60 13.18
C LEU A 59 -10.88 -17.87 14.05
N ASP A 60 -9.93 -18.79 13.85
CA ASP A 60 -9.76 -19.95 14.75
C ASP A 60 -9.17 -19.56 16.11
N GLY A 61 -8.96 -18.26 16.33
CA GLY A 61 -8.38 -17.69 17.55
C GLY A 61 -6.85 -17.65 17.52
N ALA A 62 -6.22 -18.20 16.47
CA ALA A 62 -4.80 -18.01 16.26
C ALA A 62 -4.56 -16.64 15.59
N PRO A 63 -3.60 -15.83 16.08
CA PRO A 63 -3.26 -14.59 15.42
C PRO A 63 -2.68 -14.86 14.02
N LEU A 64 -2.99 -14.00 13.04
CA LEU A 64 -2.22 -13.90 11.79
C LEU A 64 -0.80 -13.68 12.24
N GLN A 65 0.10 -14.56 11.85
CA GLN A 65 1.47 -14.48 12.35
C GLN A 65 2.40 -13.95 11.27
N GLU A 66 2.27 -14.36 10.01
CA GLU A 66 3.06 -13.80 8.90
C GLU A 66 2.23 -13.58 7.64
N PHE A 67 2.48 -12.47 6.93
CA PHE A 67 1.90 -12.20 5.62
C PHE A 67 2.90 -11.53 4.65
N ALA A 68 2.57 -11.55 3.35
CA ALA A 68 3.25 -10.76 2.33
C ALA A 68 2.27 -10.41 1.19
N VAL A 69 2.44 -9.23 0.56
CA VAL A 69 1.71 -8.83 -0.65
C VAL A 69 2.66 -8.81 -1.85
N THR A 70 2.28 -9.46 -2.94
CA THR A 70 3.16 -9.74 -4.09
C THR A 70 2.44 -9.59 -5.43
N ASP A 71 3.20 -9.65 -6.53
CA ASP A 71 2.76 -9.94 -7.90
C ASP A 71 3.65 -11.06 -8.45
N LEU A 72 3.50 -12.26 -7.86
CA LEU A 72 4.44 -13.37 -8.01
C LEU A 72 4.52 -13.89 -9.44
N ASP A 73 3.40 -13.87 -10.16
CA ASP A 73 3.33 -14.31 -11.55
C ASP A 73 3.49 -13.19 -12.58
N GLY A 74 3.53 -11.92 -12.14
CA GLY A 74 3.77 -10.75 -12.98
C GLY A 74 2.57 -10.36 -13.84
N ASN A 75 1.37 -10.83 -13.50
CA ASN A 75 0.15 -10.53 -14.24
C ASN A 75 -0.50 -9.19 -13.83
N GLY A 76 0.02 -8.53 -12.78
CA GLY A 76 -0.47 -7.25 -12.26
C GLY A 76 -1.66 -7.38 -11.31
N LEU A 77 -2.11 -8.59 -11.01
CA LEU A 77 -3.06 -8.91 -9.96
C LEU A 77 -2.28 -9.33 -8.71
N LEU A 78 -2.56 -8.64 -7.60
CA LEU A 78 -1.82 -8.88 -6.38
C LEU A 78 -2.23 -10.19 -5.74
N GLU A 79 -1.26 -10.88 -5.15
CA GLU A 79 -1.50 -11.97 -4.21
C GLU A 79 -1.19 -11.54 -2.78
N ILE A 80 -2.01 -12.02 -1.85
CA ILE A 80 -1.68 -12.03 -0.43
C ILE A 80 -1.33 -13.46 -0.01
N LEU A 81 -0.16 -13.58 0.60
CA LEU A 81 0.34 -14.81 1.18
C LEU A 81 0.19 -14.73 2.69
N SER A 82 -0.27 -15.80 3.33
CA SER A 82 -0.33 -15.90 4.79
C SER A 82 0.12 -17.27 5.30
N ARG A 83 0.83 -17.28 6.42
CA ARG A 83 1.27 -18.52 7.07
C ARG A 83 1.47 -18.35 8.58
N THR A 84 1.68 -19.47 9.27
CA THR A 84 2.14 -19.49 10.66
C THR A 84 3.66 -19.78 10.71
N PRO A 85 4.45 -19.09 11.54
CA PRO A 85 5.89 -19.30 11.74
C PRO A 85 6.26 -20.74 12.07
N ALA A 86 5.37 -21.49 12.75
CA ALA A 86 5.56 -22.88 13.08
C ALA A 86 5.46 -23.81 11.84
N ASP A 87 4.74 -23.40 10.80
CA ASP A 87 4.62 -24.11 9.53
C ASP A 87 5.33 -23.32 8.42
N LYS A 88 6.64 -23.58 8.25
CA LYS A 88 7.43 -23.04 7.13
C LYS A 88 7.08 -23.71 5.78
N GLY A 89 5.99 -24.45 5.69
CA GLY A 89 5.46 -25.02 4.46
C GLY A 89 4.91 -23.97 3.48
N ALA A 90 4.18 -24.46 2.47
CA ALA A 90 3.54 -23.57 1.49
C ALA A 90 2.49 -22.70 2.19
N PRO A 91 2.53 -21.37 2.00
CA PRO A 91 1.54 -20.46 2.57
C PRO A 91 0.17 -20.68 1.93
N LEU A 92 -0.86 -20.15 2.59
CA LEU A 92 -2.12 -19.84 1.92
C LEU A 92 -1.88 -18.67 0.98
N VAL A 93 -2.48 -18.74 -0.21
CA VAL A 93 -2.32 -17.71 -1.24
C VAL A 93 -3.67 -17.38 -1.83
N TYR A 94 -4.01 -16.09 -1.81
CA TYR A 94 -5.20 -15.54 -2.44
C TYR A 94 -4.81 -14.42 -3.40
N GLU A 95 -5.31 -14.46 -4.62
CA GLU A 95 -5.13 -13.42 -5.64
C GLU A 95 -6.40 -12.58 -5.77
N VAL A 96 -6.26 -11.29 -6.03
CA VAL A 96 -7.40 -10.43 -6.39
C VAL A 96 -7.99 -10.87 -7.72
N THR A 97 -9.32 -10.97 -7.79
CA THR A 97 -10.00 -11.28 -9.06
C THR A 97 -9.77 -10.18 -10.10
N PRO A 98 -9.81 -10.49 -11.41
CA PRO A 98 -9.73 -9.47 -12.45
C PRO A 98 -10.79 -8.36 -12.33
N ALA A 99 -11.95 -8.68 -11.73
CA ALA A 99 -13.04 -7.73 -11.46
C ALA A 99 -12.77 -6.81 -10.25
N ARG A 100 -11.72 -7.06 -9.47
CA ARG A 100 -11.28 -6.27 -8.30
C ARG A 100 -12.36 -6.16 -7.20
N ASP A 101 -13.07 -7.25 -6.94
CA ASP A 101 -14.12 -7.32 -5.91
C ASP A 101 -14.05 -8.59 -5.05
N GLY A 102 -13.21 -9.56 -5.43
CA GLY A 102 -13.13 -10.87 -4.80
C GLY A 102 -11.71 -11.38 -4.70
N LEU A 103 -11.59 -12.55 -4.05
CA LEU A 103 -10.35 -13.29 -3.92
C LEU A 103 -10.49 -14.68 -4.54
N GLN A 104 -9.45 -15.11 -5.24
CA GLN A 104 -9.32 -16.46 -5.77
C GLN A 104 -8.16 -17.20 -5.07
N PRO A 105 -8.41 -18.38 -4.46
CA PRO A 105 -7.33 -19.16 -3.87
C PRO A 105 -6.40 -19.73 -4.94
N LYS A 106 -5.09 -19.73 -4.68
CA LYS A 106 -4.08 -20.39 -5.51
C LYS A 106 -3.62 -21.70 -4.89
N SER A 107 -3.27 -22.67 -5.74
CA SER A 107 -2.80 -23.98 -5.27
C SER A 107 -1.35 -23.91 -4.77
N LYS A 108 -0.95 -24.84 -3.91
CA LYS A 108 0.45 -25.00 -3.47
C LYS A 108 1.41 -25.18 -4.66
N GLN A 109 0.98 -25.89 -5.69
CA GLN A 109 1.77 -26.09 -6.92
C GLN A 109 1.97 -24.78 -7.68
N TRP A 110 0.95 -23.91 -7.74
CA TRP A 110 1.08 -22.58 -8.30
C TRP A 110 2.09 -21.76 -7.49
N TYR A 111 1.98 -21.75 -6.16
CA TYR A 111 2.92 -21.02 -5.30
C TYR A 111 4.37 -21.44 -5.55
N TYR A 112 4.67 -22.75 -5.51
CA TYR A 112 6.04 -23.22 -5.73
C TYR A 112 6.57 -22.91 -7.13
N ARG A 113 5.71 -22.88 -8.16
CA ARG A 113 6.12 -22.52 -9.51
C ARG A 113 6.65 -21.08 -9.58
N HIS A 114 6.03 -20.15 -8.85
CA HIS A 114 6.31 -18.72 -8.95
C HIS A 114 7.27 -18.20 -7.85
N ALA A 115 7.23 -18.78 -6.65
CA ALA A 115 8.01 -18.30 -5.50
C ALA A 115 9.50 -18.71 -5.52
N LEU A 116 9.89 -19.74 -6.26
CA LEU A 116 11.24 -20.34 -6.20
C LEU A 116 12.41 -19.40 -6.52
N ARG A 117 12.15 -18.23 -7.12
CA ARG A 117 13.18 -17.26 -7.51
C ARG A 117 12.93 -15.85 -6.94
N GLN A 118 11.93 -15.72 -6.07
CA GLN A 118 11.47 -14.44 -5.56
C GLN A 118 11.92 -14.30 -4.10
N HIS A 119 12.46 -13.14 -3.73
CA HIS A 119 12.72 -12.83 -2.33
C HIS A 119 11.45 -12.24 -1.71
N ILE A 120 10.71 -13.08 -0.99
CA ILE A 120 9.46 -12.65 -0.34
C ILE A 120 9.79 -12.02 1.02
N ALA A 121 9.49 -10.74 1.17
CA ALA A 121 9.58 -10.03 2.44
C ALA A 121 8.35 -10.36 3.31
N TRP A 122 8.54 -11.23 4.30
CA TRP A 122 7.49 -11.62 5.23
C TRP A 122 7.37 -10.62 6.38
N PHE A 123 6.14 -10.22 6.68
CA PHE A 123 5.81 -9.33 7.78
C PHE A 123 5.17 -10.12 8.90
N THR A 124 5.75 -10.00 10.10
CA THR A 124 5.20 -10.64 11.30
C THR A 124 4.20 -9.71 11.97
N MET A 125 2.97 -10.17 12.17
CA MET A 125 1.99 -9.45 12.98
C MET A 125 2.09 -9.91 14.43
N HIS A 126 2.22 -8.96 15.36
CA HIS A 126 2.21 -9.27 16.78
C HIS A 126 0.82 -9.76 17.23
N PRO A 127 0.74 -10.72 18.18
CA PRO A 127 -0.53 -11.25 18.66
C PRO A 127 -1.50 -10.18 19.17
N GLU A 128 -0.99 -9.13 19.82
CA GLU A 128 -1.78 -8.00 20.31
C GLU A 128 -2.44 -7.22 19.17
N THR A 129 -1.76 -7.14 18.04
CA THR A 129 -2.22 -6.50 16.81
C THR A 129 -3.17 -7.41 16.05
N ALA A 130 -2.90 -8.72 16.01
CA ALA A 130 -3.72 -9.71 15.33
C ALA A 130 -5.02 -10.08 16.08
N ALA A 131 -5.04 -9.98 17.41
CA ALA A 131 -6.21 -10.26 18.26
C ALA A 131 -7.23 -9.10 18.32
N ALA A 132 -6.84 -7.90 17.90
CA ALA A 132 -7.79 -6.80 17.73
C ALA A 132 -8.60 -7.07 16.45
N PRO A 133 -9.94 -7.21 16.52
CA PRO A 133 -10.74 -7.26 15.31
C PRO A 133 -10.52 -5.94 14.58
N TRP A 134 -9.80 -5.99 13.46
CA TRP A 134 -9.57 -4.89 12.52
C TRP A 134 -10.87 -4.34 11.89
N LEU A 135 -12.02 -4.86 12.33
CA LEU A 135 -13.37 -4.33 12.12
C LEU A 135 -13.40 -2.84 12.46
N GLY A 136 -13.32 -1.99 11.43
CA GLY A 136 -13.42 -0.53 11.53
C GLY A 136 -12.10 0.24 11.51
N ARG A 137 -10.93 -0.42 11.36
CA ARG A 137 -9.62 0.24 11.16
C ARG A 137 -8.94 -0.22 9.87
N THR A 138 -9.66 -0.06 8.76
CA THR A 138 -9.19 -0.44 7.40
C THR A 138 -7.90 0.27 7.04
N ASP A 139 -7.74 1.54 7.40
CA ASP A 139 -6.64 2.38 6.94
C ASP A 139 -5.26 1.89 7.44
N THR A 140 -5.18 1.39 8.67
CA THR A 140 -3.92 0.86 9.22
C THR A 140 -3.53 -0.46 8.55
N VAL A 141 -4.50 -1.33 8.30
CA VAL A 141 -4.25 -2.58 7.57
C VAL A 141 -3.84 -2.29 6.14
N GLU A 142 -4.52 -1.36 5.47
CA GLU A 142 -4.18 -0.95 4.10
C GLU A 142 -2.77 -0.38 4.01
N MET A 143 -2.36 0.50 4.93
CA MET A 143 -0.98 1.01 4.98
C MET A 143 0.04 -0.11 5.19
N MET A 144 -0.25 -1.06 6.06
CA MET A 144 0.63 -2.20 6.33
C MET A 144 0.76 -3.12 5.10
N LEU A 145 -0.34 -3.40 4.41
CA LEU A 145 -0.36 -4.19 3.18
C LEU A 145 0.35 -3.46 2.02
N GLN A 146 0.18 -2.14 1.94
CA GLN A 146 0.88 -1.29 0.99
C GLN A 146 2.38 -1.29 1.23
N ASP A 147 2.81 -1.14 2.49
CA ASP A 147 4.22 -1.23 2.87
C ASP A 147 4.84 -2.58 2.48
N SER A 148 4.08 -3.66 2.65
CA SER A 148 4.51 -4.99 2.22
C SER A 148 4.73 -5.07 0.71
N TYR A 149 3.77 -4.56 -0.07
CA TYR A 149 3.91 -4.52 -1.52
C TYR A 149 5.03 -3.57 -1.99
N ASP A 150 5.22 -2.42 -1.35
CA ASP A 150 6.27 -1.47 -1.69
C ASP A 150 7.67 -2.06 -1.45
N ILE A 151 7.85 -2.84 -0.39
CA ILE A 151 9.09 -3.57 -0.13
C ILE A 151 9.30 -4.68 -1.18
N TYR A 152 8.25 -5.45 -1.49
CA TYR A 152 8.30 -6.45 -2.55
C TYR A 152 8.69 -5.83 -3.92
N ALA A 153 8.09 -4.70 -4.26
CA ALA A 153 8.33 -3.99 -5.51
C ALA A 153 9.65 -3.21 -5.54
N GLY A 154 10.44 -3.23 -4.45
CA GLY A 154 11.70 -2.48 -4.34
C GLY A 154 11.53 -0.96 -4.26
N ARG A 155 10.32 -0.47 -3.92
CA ARG A 155 10.02 0.95 -3.71
C ARG A 155 10.35 1.43 -2.30
N LYS A 156 10.49 0.49 -1.35
CA LYS A 156 10.81 0.74 0.05
C LYS A 156 11.84 -0.29 0.52
N GLU A 157 12.78 0.13 1.38
CA GLU A 157 13.70 -0.81 2.03
C GLU A 157 12.97 -1.61 3.10
N ALA A 158 13.31 -2.90 3.25
CA ALA A 158 12.81 -3.70 4.35
C ALA A 158 13.28 -3.11 5.69
N PHE A 159 12.39 -3.05 6.68
CA PHE A 159 12.77 -2.61 8.03
C PHE A 159 13.84 -3.58 8.58
N GLY A 160 15.01 -3.03 8.91
CA GLY A 160 16.15 -3.76 9.50
C GLY A 160 16.00 -4.01 10.99
#